data_AF-A0A929KTJ1-F1
#
_entry.id   AF-A0A929KTJ1-F1
#
_cell.length_a   1.000
_cell.length_b   1.000
_cell.length_c   1.000
_cell.angle_alpha   90.00
_cell.angle_beta   90.00
_cell.angle_gamma   90.00
#
_symmetry.space_group_name_H-M   'P 1'
#
loop_
_entity.id
_entity.type
_entity.pdbx_description
1 polymer ?
#
loop_
_entity_poly.entity_id
_entity_poly.type
_entity_poly.pdbx_seq_one_letter_code
_entity_poly.pdbx_strand_id
1 'polypeptide(L)'
;MQIPTREDATGMIAHAVPLPPEALPPVAPDALMEAWRRAAQAARAHRWGPPRSFLFPPGAGPGQESEGRLQLTDRDACCWAASVDGSVGLDTLGGVALCLRLLALVELLGRAPWAAGLFDIGPLGIELDPRLLEAAAKHGLDGDARFDEKQMRRLFSRSLSAGVAPS
;
A
#
# COMPACT_ATOMS: atom_id res chain seq x y z
N MET A 1 18.00 1.75 -1.03
CA MET A 1 18.43 0.44 -0.50
C MET A 1 17.81 -0.64 -1.37
N GLN A 2 18.65 -1.51 -1.92
CA GLN A 2 18.24 -2.64 -2.76
C GLN A 2 17.83 -3.82 -1.87
N ILE A 3 16.84 -4.60 -2.32
CA ILE A 3 16.24 -5.72 -1.61
C ILE A 3 16.52 -7.00 -2.40
N PRO A 4 16.98 -8.09 -1.76
CA PRO A 4 17.18 -9.36 -2.45
C PRO A 4 15.88 -9.93 -2.99
N THR A 5 15.89 -10.32 -4.26
CA THR A 5 14.75 -10.92 -4.95
C THR A 5 15.10 -12.32 -5.43
N ARG A 6 14.17 -13.27 -5.29
CA ARG A 6 14.30 -14.64 -5.80
C ARG A 6 13.00 -15.08 -6.46
N GLU A 7 13.10 -15.74 -7.61
CA GLU A 7 11.96 -16.38 -8.26
C GLU A 7 12.05 -17.89 -8.05
N ASP A 8 10.92 -18.54 -7.73
CA ASP A 8 10.84 -19.99 -7.59
C ASP A 8 10.28 -20.68 -8.85
N ALA A 9 10.26 -22.01 -8.87
CA ALA A 9 9.78 -22.80 -9.99
C ALA A 9 8.28 -22.61 -10.29
N THR A 10 7.51 -22.00 -9.38
CA THR A 10 6.08 -21.69 -9.57
C THR A 10 5.86 -20.31 -10.19
N GLY A 11 6.94 -19.56 -10.43
CA GLY A 11 6.89 -18.17 -10.90
C GLY A 11 6.57 -17.17 -9.78
N MET A 12 6.68 -17.59 -8.51
CA MET A 12 6.51 -16.68 -7.37
C MET A 12 7.79 -15.90 -7.14
N ILE A 13 7.66 -14.56 -7.09
CA ILE A 13 8.77 -13.65 -6.84
C ILE A 13 8.78 -13.27 -5.36
N ALA A 14 9.79 -13.72 -4.63
CA ALA A 14 10.01 -13.42 -3.22
C ALA A 14 10.99 -12.26 -3.02
N HIS A 15 10.61 -11.29 -2.19
CA HIS A 15 11.39 -10.11 -1.80
C HIS A 15 11.77 -10.18 -0.32
N ALA A 16 13.06 -10.16 0.00
CA ALA A 16 13.56 -10.23 1.38
C ALA A 16 13.69 -8.83 2.00
N VAL A 17 12.58 -8.30 2.51
CA VAL A 17 12.48 -6.93 3.01
C VAL A 17 13.25 -6.80 4.32
N PRO A 18 14.22 -5.88 4.46
CA PRO A 18 15.09 -5.81 5.63
C PRO A 18 14.46 -5.13 6.86
N LEU A 19 13.20 -4.68 6.74
CA LEU A 19 12.47 -3.97 7.79
C LEU A 19 11.08 -4.58 7.94
N PRO A 20 10.51 -4.63 9.15
CA PRO A 20 9.12 -5.02 9.33
C PRO A 20 8.20 -3.94 8.72
N PRO A 21 6.94 -4.27 8.37
CA PRO A 21 6.02 -3.34 7.70
C PRO A 21 5.84 -1.99 8.41
N GLU A 22 5.83 -2.00 9.75
CA GLU A 22 5.65 -0.80 10.59
C GLU A 22 6.82 0.18 10.48
N ALA A 23 8.01 -0.33 10.14
CA ALA A 23 9.23 0.47 10.01
C ALA A 23 9.51 0.89 8.56
N LEU A 24 8.63 0.56 7.61
CA LEU A 24 8.82 0.97 6.22
C LEU A 24 8.74 2.49 6.07
N PRO A 25 9.64 3.09 5.28
CA PRO A 25 9.73 4.54 5.15
C PRO A 25 8.43 5.12 4.58
N PRO A 26 8.07 6.36 4.94
CA PRO A 26 6.98 7.06 4.29
C PRO A 26 7.28 7.27 2.80
N VAL A 27 6.23 7.48 2.02
CA VAL A 27 6.32 7.74 0.57
C VAL A 27 5.80 9.14 0.24
N ALA A 28 6.07 9.62 -0.97
CA ALA A 28 5.45 10.85 -1.45
C ALA A 28 3.96 10.61 -1.78
N PRO A 29 3.02 11.49 -1.37
CA PRO A 29 1.60 11.36 -1.72
C PRO A 29 1.38 11.30 -3.24
N ASP A 30 2.12 12.08 -4.01
CA ASP A 30 2.04 12.08 -5.48
C ASP A 30 2.48 10.75 -6.07
N ALA A 31 3.51 10.11 -5.49
CA ALA A 31 3.94 8.77 -5.93
C ALA A 31 2.86 7.72 -5.63
N LEU A 32 2.15 7.85 -4.49
CA LEU A 32 1.04 6.97 -4.14
C LEU A 32 -0.16 7.14 -5.08
N MET A 33 -0.51 8.38 -5.43
CA MET A 33 -1.56 8.67 -6.42
C MET A 33 -1.20 8.17 -7.82
N GLU A 34 0.05 8.36 -8.25
CA GLU A 34 0.50 7.88 -9.56
C GLU A 34 0.49 6.35 -9.62
N ALA A 35 0.93 5.68 -8.55
CA ALA A 35 0.86 4.23 -8.42
C ALA A 35 -0.60 3.73 -8.47
N TRP A 36 -1.52 4.41 -7.78
CA TRP A 36 -2.96 4.13 -7.85
C TRP A 36 -3.50 4.23 -9.27
N ARG A 37 -3.26 5.34 -9.97
CA ARG A 37 -3.74 5.56 -11.34
C ARG A 37 -3.23 4.48 -12.29
N ARG A 38 -1.94 4.14 -12.20
CA ARG A 38 -1.32 3.08 -13.03
C ARG A 38 -1.90 1.71 -12.74
N ALA A 39 -2.00 1.34 -11.47
CA ALA A 39 -2.54 0.05 -11.05
C ALA A 39 -4.01 -0.09 -11.45
N ALA A 40 -4.83 0.94 -11.23
CA ALA A 40 -6.24 0.96 -11.65
C ALA A 40 -6.39 0.83 -13.17
N GLN A 41 -5.53 1.49 -13.95
CA GLN A 41 -5.53 1.35 -15.42
C GLN A 41 -5.12 -0.07 -15.85
N ALA A 42 -4.09 -0.65 -15.22
CA ALA A 42 -3.67 -2.02 -15.50
C ALA A 42 -4.74 -3.06 -15.16
N ALA A 43 -5.43 -2.90 -14.03
CA ALA A 43 -6.51 -3.78 -13.60
C ALA A 43 -7.69 -3.73 -14.59
N ARG A 44 -8.09 -2.53 -15.03
CA ARG A 44 -9.11 -2.35 -16.09
C ARG A 44 -8.71 -3.00 -17.42
N ALA A 45 -7.42 -2.95 -17.74
CA ALA A 45 -6.85 -3.60 -18.92
C ALA A 45 -6.58 -5.11 -18.72
N HIS A 46 -6.96 -5.69 -17.57
CA HIS A 46 -6.74 -7.10 -17.23
C HIS A 46 -5.26 -7.52 -17.34
N ARG A 47 -4.33 -6.60 -17.06
CA ARG A 47 -2.89 -6.86 -17.10
C ARG A 47 -2.43 -7.42 -15.76
N TRP A 48 -2.55 -8.73 -15.62
CA TRP A 48 -2.17 -9.46 -14.41
C TRP A 48 -0.64 -9.58 -14.26
N GLY A 49 -0.18 -9.54 -13.02
CA GLY A 49 1.22 -9.75 -12.65
C GLY A 49 1.49 -11.17 -12.14
N PRO A 50 2.78 -11.56 -11.98
CA PRO A 50 3.14 -12.79 -11.29
C PRO A 50 2.80 -12.68 -9.78
N PRO A 51 2.56 -13.82 -9.09
CA PRO A 51 2.41 -13.84 -7.65
C PRO A 51 3.69 -13.40 -6.95
N ARG A 52 3.53 -12.79 -5.77
CA ARG A 52 4.67 -12.24 -5.01
C ARG A 52 4.61 -12.62 -3.54
N SER A 53 5.78 -12.71 -2.91
CA SER A 53 5.89 -12.82 -1.47
C SER A 53 6.83 -11.76 -0.92
N PHE A 54 6.45 -11.13 0.19
CA PHE A 54 7.32 -10.26 0.97
C PHE A 54 7.65 -10.99 2.27
N LEU A 55 8.94 -11.18 2.51
CA LEU A 55 9.49 -11.80 3.70
C LEU A 55 10.03 -10.68 4.59
N PHE A 56 9.50 -10.56 5.78
CA PHE A 56 9.86 -9.54 6.75
C PHE A 56 10.62 -10.17 7.93
N PRO A 57 11.61 -9.47 8.52
CA PRO A 57 12.20 -9.90 9.77
C PRO A 57 11.12 -9.93 10.87
N PRO A 58 11.39 -10.62 11.99
CA PRO A 58 10.58 -10.50 13.19
C PRO A 58 10.36 -9.03 13.57
N GLY A 59 9.14 -8.70 13.95
CA GLY A 59 8.80 -7.34 14.38
C GLY A 59 9.25 -7.07 15.81
N ALA A 60 9.28 -5.79 16.18
CA ALA A 60 9.69 -5.37 17.53
C ALA A 60 8.56 -5.51 18.58
N GLY A 61 7.34 -5.82 18.17
CA GLY A 61 6.15 -5.89 19.03
C GLY A 61 6.00 -7.22 19.77
N PRO A 62 5.31 -7.23 20.93
CA PRO A 62 5.01 -8.46 21.65
C PRO A 62 4.20 -9.43 20.76
N GLY A 63 4.67 -10.68 20.65
CA GLY A 63 4.07 -11.71 19.78
C GLY A 63 4.55 -11.70 18.32
N GLN A 64 5.46 -10.79 17.93
CA GLN A 64 6.05 -10.73 16.59
C GLN A 64 7.46 -11.35 16.52
N GLU A 65 7.69 -12.44 17.25
CA GLU A 65 9.01 -13.11 17.36
C GLU A 65 9.37 -13.95 16.12
N SER A 66 8.39 -14.21 15.25
CA SER A 66 8.57 -14.98 14.02
C SER A 66 8.66 -14.08 12.79
N GLU A 67 9.36 -14.55 11.75
CA GLU A 67 9.41 -13.88 10.45
C GLU A 67 7.99 -13.69 9.89
N GLY A 68 7.69 -12.46 9.47
CA GLY A 68 6.43 -12.14 8.80
C GLY A 68 6.47 -12.54 7.35
N ARG A 69 5.36 -13.08 6.83
CA ARG A 69 5.20 -13.37 5.40
C ARG A 69 3.89 -12.83 4.88
N LEU A 70 3.97 -11.94 3.90
CA LEU A 70 2.82 -11.52 3.08
C LEU A 70 2.91 -12.21 1.72
N GLN A 71 1.81 -12.79 1.26
CA GLN A 71 1.69 -13.40 -0.07
C GLN A 71 0.60 -12.69 -0.86
N LEU A 72 0.94 -12.27 -2.08
CA LEU A 72 0.01 -11.75 -3.07
C LEU A 72 -0.22 -12.85 -4.10
N THR A 73 -1.39 -13.50 -3.99
CA THR A 73 -1.80 -14.59 -4.88
C THR A 73 -3.11 -14.30 -5.60
N ASP A 74 -3.89 -13.33 -5.12
CA ASP A 74 -5.07 -12.85 -5.82
C ASP A 74 -4.68 -11.99 -7.03
N ARG A 75 -5.50 -12.04 -8.09
CA ARG A 75 -5.19 -11.39 -9.36
C ARG A 75 -5.07 -9.88 -9.24
N ASP A 76 -5.91 -9.26 -8.41
CA ASP A 76 -5.93 -7.82 -8.25
C ASP A 76 -4.63 -7.37 -7.56
N ALA A 77 -4.26 -7.94 -6.41
CA ALA A 77 -3.00 -7.59 -5.75
C ALA A 77 -1.78 -7.87 -6.63
N CYS A 78 -1.77 -8.95 -7.42
CA CYS A 78 -0.70 -9.23 -8.38
C CYS A 78 -0.59 -8.16 -9.48
N CYS A 79 -1.73 -7.70 -10.02
CA CYS A 79 -1.78 -6.62 -11.01
C CYS A 79 -1.25 -5.30 -10.42
N TRP A 80 -1.69 -4.97 -9.22
CA TRP A 80 -1.30 -3.74 -8.54
C TRP A 80 0.20 -3.76 -8.24
N ALA A 81 0.71 -4.86 -7.69
CA ALA A 81 2.14 -5.01 -7.40
C ALA A 81 3.00 -4.99 -8.67
N ALA A 82 2.57 -5.64 -9.77
CA ALA A 82 3.30 -5.58 -11.04
C ALA A 82 3.31 -4.18 -11.66
N SER A 83 2.25 -3.39 -11.46
CA SER A 83 2.20 -2.00 -11.92
C SER A 83 3.20 -1.12 -11.17
N VAL A 84 3.34 -1.32 -9.85
CA VAL A 84 4.37 -0.64 -9.06
C VAL A 84 5.77 -1.10 -9.46
N ASP A 85 5.96 -2.41 -9.65
CA ASP A 85 7.24 -2.97 -10.05
C ASP A 85 7.73 -2.41 -11.39
N GLY A 86 6.86 -2.35 -12.40
CA GLY A 86 7.18 -1.80 -13.71
C GLY A 86 7.42 -0.29 -13.74
N SER A 87 7.13 0.44 -12.66
CA SER A 87 7.30 1.91 -12.60
C SER A 87 8.42 2.36 -11.64
N VAL A 88 8.49 1.77 -10.46
CA VAL A 88 9.42 2.18 -9.39
C VAL A 88 10.37 1.04 -8.97
N GLY A 89 10.05 -0.21 -9.31
CA GLY A 89 10.84 -1.39 -8.93
C GLY A 89 10.60 -1.85 -7.50
N LEU A 90 10.21 -3.11 -7.31
CA LEU A 90 10.05 -3.75 -6.00
C LEU A 90 11.35 -4.33 -5.45
N ASP A 91 12.45 -4.23 -6.21
CA ASP A 91 13.82 -4.47 -5.76
C ASP A 91 14.36 -3.35 -4.85
N THR A 92 13.55 -2.34 -4.52
CA THR A 92 13.92 -1.25 -3.62
C THR A 92 12.99 -1.15 -2.41
N LEU A 93 13.55 -0.72 -1.27
CA LEU A 93 12.75 -0.44 -0.08
C LEU A 93 11.67 0.62 -0.32
N GLY A 94 11.95 1.61 -1.16
CA GLY A 94 10.98 2.64 -1.53
C GLY A 94 9.82 2.08 -2.36
N GLY A 95 10.10 1.22 -3.34
CA GLY A 95 9.07 0.56 -4.14
C GLY A 95 8.22 -0.41 -3.33
N VAL A 96 8.83 -1.20 -2.44
CA VAL A 96 8.09 -2.05 -1.49
C VAL A 96 7.21 -1.20 -0.57
N ALA A 97 7.74 -0.14 0.02
CA ALA A 97 6.97 0.76 0.88
C ALA A 97 5.78 1.40 0.16
N LEU A 98 5.96 1.77 -1.11
CA LEU A 98 4.91 2.31 -1.98
C LEU A 98 3.85 1.25 -2.28
N CYS A 99 4.28 0.05 -2.68
CA CYS A 99 3.39 -1.05 -3.02
C CYS A 99 2.51 -1.47 -1.85
N LEU A 100 3.09 -1.67 -0.67
CA LEU A 100 2.32 -2.12 0.50
C LEU A 100 1.34 -1.05 0.97
N ARG A 101 1.73 0.23 0.96
CA ARG A 101 0.80 1.33 1.28
C ARG A 101 -0.33 1.44 0.26
N LEU A 102 -0.05 1.21 -1.01
CA LEU A 102 -1.07 1.19 -2.04
C LEU A 102 -2.09 0.06 -1.82
N LEU A 103 -1.61 -1.16 -1.56
CA LEU A 103 -2.48 -2.32 -1.30
C LEU A 103 -3.28 -2.15 -0.01
N ALA A 104 -2.63 -1.65 1.06
CA ALA A 104 -3.30 -1.33 2.32
C ALA A 104 -4.37 -0.25 2.14
N LEU A 105 -4.17 0.71 1.24
CA LEU A 105 -5.16 1.73 0.91
C LEU A 105 -6.37 1.13 0.18
N VAL A 106 -6.14 0.24 -0.79
CA VAL A 106 -7.24 -0.50 -1.46
C VAL A 106 -8.05 -1.33 -0.47
N GLU A 107 -7.35 -2.06 0.39
CA GLU A 107 -7.96 -2.89 1.42
C GLU A 107 -8.82 -2.03 2.37
N LEU A 108 -8.27 -0.90 2.84
CA LEU A 108 -8.99 0.05 3.69
C LEU A 108 -10.25 0.57 3.00
N LEU A 109 -10.15 1.01 1.75
CA LEU A 109 -11.28 1.52 0.98
C LEU A 109 -12.34 0.44 0.71
N GLY A 110 -11.94 -0.81 0.55
CA GLY A 110 -12.83 -1.94 0.34
C GLY A 110 -13.59 -2.38 1.59
N ARG A 111 -13.04 -2.16 2.79
CA ARG A 111 -13.63 -2.66 4.04
C ARG A 111 -14.20 -1.60 4.97
N ALA A 112 -13.85 -0.32 4.80
CA ALA A 112 -14.19 0.74 5.74
C ALA A 112 -15.31 1.64 5.22
N PRO A 113 -16.58 1.48 5.66
CA PRO A 113 -17.71 2.23 5.10
C PRO A 113 -17.60 3.75 5.28
N TRP A 114 -16.88 4.20 6.31
CA TRP A 114 -16.67 5.63 6.56
C TRP A 114 -15.78 6.30 5.50
N ALA A 115 -15.02 5.52 4.73
CA ALA A 115 -14.16 6.04 3.66
C ALA A 115 -14.93 6.30 2.35
N ALA A 116 -16.22 5.94 2.27
CA ALA A 116 -17.04 6.11 1.07
C ALA A 116 -17.13 7.58 0.57
N GLY A 117 -16.90 8.56 1.44
CA GLY A 117 -16.86 9.99 1.08
C GLY A 117 -15.46 10.54 0.80
N LEU A 118 -14.42 9.69 0.78
CA LEU A 118 -13.02 10.08 0.58
C LEU A 118 -12.48 9.72 -0.80
N PHE A 119 -13.36 9.28 -1.69
CA PHE A 119 -13.06 9.08 -3.09
C PHE A 119 -14.28 9.44 -3.93
N ASP A 120 -14.04 9.86 -5.15
CA ASP A 120 -15.09 10.10 -6.13
C ASP A 120 -14.81 9.27 -7.38
N ILE A 121 -15.88 8.78 -8.01
CA ILE A 121 -15.80 7.97 -9.22
C ILE A 121 -16.15 8.87 -10.40
N GLY A 122 -15.12 9.43 -11.01
CA GLY A 122 -15.24 10.26 -12.21
C GLY A 122 -15.10 9.47 -13.51
N PRO A 123 -15.35 10.12 -14.66
CA PRO A 123 -15.22 9.52 -16.00
C PRO A 123 -13.77 9.09 -16.31
N LEU A 124 -12.78 9.71 -15.67
CA LEU A 124 -11.36 9.35 -15.81
C LEU A 124 -10.92 8.24 -14.85
N GLY A 125 -11.70 7.97 -13.80
CA GLY A 125 -11.37 6.97 -12.79
C GLY A 125 -11.73 7.40 -11.39
N ILE A 126 -11.16 6.69 -10.43
CA ILE A 126 -11.33 7.01 -9.01
C ILE A 126 -10.33 8.10 -8.65
N GLU A 127 -10.83 9.24 -8.19
CA GLU A 127 -10.04 10.30 -7.57
C GLU A 127 -10.12 10.15 -6.05
N LEU A 128 -8.98 10.22 -5.38
CA LEU A 128 -8.87 10.08 -3.92
C LEU A 128 -8.73 11.46 -3.28
N ASP A 129 -9.33 11.65 -2.10
CA ASP A 129 -9.17 12.89 -1.33
C ASP A 129 -7.67 13.12 -1.03
N PRO A 130 -7.12 14.32 -1.28
CA PRO A 130 -5.71 14.60 -1.04
C PRO A 130 -5.25 14.33 0.40
N ARG A 131 -6.13 14.55 1.37
CA ARG A 131 -5.83 14.27 2.78
C ARG A 131 -5.72 12.76 3.02
N LEU A 132 -6.51 11.96 2.29
CA LEU A 132 -6.43 10.50 2.34
C LEU A 132 -5.08 10.00 1.88
N LEU A 133 -4.61 10.54 0.75
CA LEU A 133 -3.30 10.24 0.22
C LEU A 133 -2.20 10.68 1.18
N GLU A 134 -2.29 11.89 1.73
CA GLU A 134 -1.31 12.39 2.70
C GLU A 134 -1.19 11.51 3.93
N ALA A 135 -2.33 11.10 4.50
CA ALA A 135 -2.34 10.21 5.65
C ALA A 135 -1.76 8.83 5.28
N ALA A 136 -2.22 8.22 4.19
CA ALA A 136 -1.75 6.91 3.76
C ALA A 136 -0.24 6.90 3.41
N ALA A 137 0.27 8.00 2.85
CA ALA A 137 1.68 8.13 2.46
C ALA A 137 2.62 8.21 3.67
N LYS A 138 2.16 8.83 4.77
CA LYS A 138 2.98 9.11 5.96
C LYS A 138 2.77 8.10 7.09
N HIS A 139 1.56 7.56 7.22
CA HIS A 139 1.19 6.72 8.34
C HIS A 139 1.86 5.34 8.23
N GLY A 140 2.18 4.77 9.39
CA GLY A 140 2.75 3.43 9.50
C GLY A 140 1.72 2.36 9.18
N LEU A 141 2.18 1.25 8.61
CA LEU A 141 1.40 0.02 8.54
C LEU A 141 1.46 -0.71 9.88
N ASP A 142 0.56 -1.67 10.11
CA ASP A 142 0.69 -2.67 11.17
C ASP A 142 1.51 -3.89 10.69
N GLY A 143 1.73 -4.86 11.57
CA GLY A 143 2.53 -6.07 11.29
C GLY A 143 1.94 -6.97 10.19
N ASP A 144 0.66 -6.81 9.87
CA ASP A 144 -0.02 -7.48 8.75
C ASP A 144 0.04 -6.66 7.45
N ALA A 145 0.85 -5.58 7.44
CA ALA A 145 0.98 -4.62 6.35
C ALA A 145 -0.33 -3.89 5.99
N ARG A 146 -1.19 -3.62 6.98
CA ARG A 146 -2.47 -2.89 6.81
C ARG A 146 -2.45 -1.55 7.53
N PHE A 147 -3.41 -0.69 7.19
CA PHE A 147 -3.66 0.50 7.97
C PHE A 147 -4.62 0.21 9.15
N ASP A 148 -4.28 0.67 10.35
CA ASP A 148 -5.23 0.68 11.48
C ASP A 148 -6.41 1.61 11.15
N GLU A 149 -7.59 1.04 11.00
CA GLU A 149 -8.79 1.77 10.58
C GLU A 149 -9.18 2.87 11.57
N LYS A 150 -9.11 2.59 12.87
CA LYS A 150 -9.53 3.54 13.91
C LYS A 150 -8.58 4.73 13.95
N GLN A 151 -7.29 4.48 13.79
CA GLN A 151 -6.25 5.49 13.73
C GLN A 151 -6.38 6.33 12.48
N MET A 152 -6.56 5.71 11.31
CA MET A 152 -6.83 6.42 10.05
C MET A 152 -8.05 7.32 10.16
N ARG A 153 -9.19 6.78 10.64
CA ARG A 153 -10.42 7.57 10.83
C ARG A 153 -10.22 8.77 11.75
N ARG A 154 -9.44 8.61 12.83
CA ARG A 154 -9.10 9.70 13.76
C ARG A 154 -8.25 10.78 13.10
N LEU A 155 -7.27 10.39 12.28
CA LEU A 155 -6.42 11.34 11.53
C LEU A 155 -7.28 12.17 10.56
N PHE A 156 -8.21 11.54 9.85
CA PHE A 156 -9.15 12.25 8.98
C PHE A 156 -10.08 13.19 9.72
N SER A 157 -10.68 12.71 10.81
CA SER A 157 -11.62 13.52 11.59
C SER A 157 -10.93 14.78 12.12
N ARG A 158 -9.66 14.68 12.54
CA ARG A 158 -8.85 15.84 12.98
C ARG A 158 -8.49 16.78 11.82
N SER A 159 -8.10 16.24 10.67
CA SER A 159 -7.76 17.05 9.48
C SER A 159 -8.98 17.83 8.96
N LEU A 160 -10.16 17.21 8.97
CA LEU A 160 -11.43 17.87 8.65
C LEU A 160 -11.75 19.00 9.63
N SER A 161 -11.55 18.79 10.94
CA SER A 161 -11.74 19.84 11.94
C SER A 161 -10.71 20.97 11.83
N ALA A 162 -9.47 20.67 11.45
CA ALA A 162 -8.40 21.67 11.30
C ALA A 162 -8.56 22.54 10.03
N GLY A 163 -9.20 22.01 8.98
CA GLY A 163 -9.54 22.76 7.76
C GLY A 163 -10.73 23.73 7.91
N VAL A 164 -11.46 23.65 9.02
CA VAL A 164 -12.53 24.59 9.41
C VAL A 164 -12.00 25.48 10.53
N ALA A 165 -10.93 26.23 10.26
CA ALA A 165 -10.55 27.38 11.08
C ALA A 165 -11.20 28.63 10.45
N PRO A 166 -12.10 29.35 11.14
CA PRO A 166 -12.65 30.58 10.61
C PRO A 166 -11.56 31.66 10.53
N SER A 167 -11.48 32.32 9.38
CA SER A 167 -10.95 33.69 9.26
C SER A 167 -12.04 34.58 8.70
#